data_AF-A0A3B0MQK5-F1
#
_entry.id   AF-A0A3B0MQK5-F1
#
_cell.length_a   1.000
_cell.length_b   1.000
_cell.length_c   1.000
_cell.angle_alpha   90.00
_cell.angle_beta   90.00
_cell.angle_gamma   90.00
#
_symmetry.space_group_name_H-M   'P 1'
#
loop_
_entity.id
_entity.type
_entity.pdbx_description
1 polymer ?
#
loop_
_entity_poly.entity_id
_entity_poly.type
_entity_poly.pdbx_seq_one_letter_code
_entity_poly.pdbx_strand_id
1 'polypeptide(L)'
;MPSRPIERGRPGLGLLAHVLVSKYADHLPLYRLSQIFEREGLNLDRSTLADWIGKSTALLEPLANAIGRHVLAGQAIFADGEPSRRHAFENDGEPGEDAGTQYRQDGDSASLGLWSGRPGGRSFRPRK
;
A
#
# COMPACT_ATOMS: atom_id res chain seq x y z
N MET A 1 0.37 33.85 -18.64
CA MET A 1 -0.27 32.59 -18.19
C MET A 1 0.81 31.53 -18.08
N PRO A 2 1.04 30.89 -16.92
CA PRO A 2 2.11 29.89 -16.81
C PRO A 2 1.80 28.66 -17.67
N SER A 3 2.86 28.02 -18.17
CA SER A 3 2.82 26.90 -19.11
C SER A 3 2.16 25.66 -18.51
N ARG A 4 1.39 24.94 -19.36
CA ARG A 4 0.49 23.87 -18.93
C ARG A 4 1.22 22.51 -18.90
N PRO A 5 0.95 21.59 -17.94
CA PRO A 5 1.76 20.36 -17.78
C PRO A 5 1.46 19.13 -18.68
N ILE A 6 0.23 18.77 -19.08
CA ILE A 6 -0.07 17.51 -19.89
C ILE A 6 -0.70 17.61 -21.32
N GLU A 7 -0.01 17.59 -22.47
CA GLU A 7 -0.43 18.29 -23.73
C GLU A 7 -1.71 17.90 -24.51
N ARG A 8 -2.40 16.78 -24.27
CA ARG A 8 -3.49 16.34 -25.18
C ARG A 8 -4.78 15.86 -24.50
N GLY A 9 -5.25 16.64 -23.54
CA GLY A 9 -6.59 16.52 -22.94
C GLY A 9 -6.83 17.39 -21.70
N ARG A 10 -6.04 18.47 -21.53
CA ARG A 10 -5.64 19.07 -20.23
C ARG A 10 -6.81 19.48 -19.33
N PRO A 11 -7.13 18.73 -18.26
CA PRO A 11 -7.81 19.32 -17.11
C PRO A 11 -7.05 20.57 -16.64
N GLY A 12 -7.78 21.61 -16.23
CA GLY A 12 -7.16 22.76 -15.58
C GLY A 12 -6.42 22.33 -14.30
N LEU A 13 -5.42 23.11 -13.88
CA LEU A 13 -4.69 22.83 -12.63
C LEU A 13 -5.64 22.68 -11.43
N GLY A 14 -6.75 23.44 -11.41
CA GLY A 14 -7.79 23.31 -10.39
C GLY A 14 -8.52 21.97 -10.41
N LEU A 15 -8.78 21.40 -11.59
CA LEU A 15 -9.40 20.08 -11.72
C LEU A 15 -8.43 18.98 -11.27
N LEU A 16 -7.15 19.07 -11.64
CA LEU A 16 -6.13 18.14 -11.14
C LEU A 16 -5.98 18.20 -9.62
N ALA A 17 -5.92 19.42 -9.06
CA ALA A 17 -5.88 19.62 -7.62
C ALA A 17 -7.10 19.01 -6.93
N HIS A 18 -8.31 19.26 -7.47
CA HIS A 18 -9.54 18.70 -6.94
C HIS A 18 -9.52 17.16 -6.98
N VAL A 19 -9.12 16.54 -8.10
CA VAL A 19 -9.04 15.08 -8.21
C VAL A 19 -8.06 14.50 -7.18
N LEU A 20 -6.89 15.12 -7.00
CA LEU A 20 -5.89 14.66 -6.02
C LEU A 20 -6.39 14.80 -4.58
N VAL A 21 -6.96 15.94 -4.22
CA VAL A 21 -7.52 16.18 -2.88
C VAL A 21 -8.66 15.22 -2.60
N SER A 22 -9.63 15.12 -3.50
CA SER A 22 -10.75 14.19 -3.36
C SER A 22 -10.26 12.74 -3.18
N LYS A 23 -9.24 12.32 -3.93
CA LYS A 23 -8.70 10.96 -3.83
C LYS A 23 -7.94 10.70 -2.53
N TYR A 24 -7.04 11.60 -2.14
CA TYR A 24 -6.06 11.33 -1.09
C TYR A 24 -6.42 11.95 0.27
N ALA A 25 -6.99 13.15 0.28
CA ALA A 25 -7.40 13.81 1.51
C ALA A 25 -8.82 13.39 1.92
N ASP A 26 -9.75 13.32 0.97
CA ASP A 26 -11.15 12.97 1.25
C ASP A 26 -11.44 11.47 1.08
N HIS A 27 -10.41 10.68 0.75
CA HIS A 27 -10.49 9.22 0.59
C HIS A 27 -11.55 8.74 -0.40
N LEU A 28 -11.86 9.53 -1.43
CA LEU A 28 -12.86 9.19 -2.43
C LEU A 28 -12.27 8.22 -3.49
N PRO A 29 -12.79 6.99 -3.62
CA PRO A 29 -12.30 6.07 -4.65
C PRO A 29 -12.66 6.58 -6.06
N LEU A 30 -11.80 6.33 -7.05
CA LEU A 30 -11.92 6.94 -8.39
C LEU A 30 -13.21 6.57 -9.13
N TYR A 31 -13.77 5.39 -8.88
CA TYR A 31 -15.07 5.02 -9.46
C TYR A 31 -16.19 5.94 -8.96
N ARG A 32 -16.12 6.33 -7.68
CA ARG A 32 -17.12 7.19 -7.06
C ARG A 32 -16.96 8.64 -7.51
N LEU A 33 -15.71 9.10 -7.64
CA LEU A 33 -15.40 10.41 -8.21
C LEU A 33 -15.85 10.53 -9.66
N SER A 34 -15.63 9.50 -10.48
CA SER A 34 -16.13 9.39 -11.86
C SER A 34 -17.66 9.52 -11.92
N GLN A 35 -18.39 8.80 -11.08
CA GLN A 35 -19.86 8.93 -10.99
C GLN A 35 -20.34 10.30 -10.52
N ILE A 36 -19.57 11.01 -9.69
CA ILE A 36 -19.89 12.38 -9.29
C ILE A 36 -19.77 13.31 -10.49
N PHE A 37 -18.69 13.20 -11.25
CA PHE A 37 -18.52 13.97 -12.48
C PHE A 37 -19.61 13.66 -13.52
N GLU A 38 -20.03 12.40 -13.66
CA GLU A 38 -21.15 12.03 -14.55
C GLU A 38 -22.44 12.77 -14.20
N ARG A 39 -22.74 12.97 -12.91
CA ARG A 39 -23.92 13.74 -12.44
C ARG A 39 -23.83 15.22 -12.81
N GLU A 40 -22.63 15.73 -12.94
CA GLU A 40 -22.34 17.10 -13.41
C GLU A 40 -22.27 17.18 -14.95
N GLY A 41 -22.55 16.09 -15.65
CA GLY A 41 -22.50 16.00 -17.12
C GLY A 41 -21.11 15.77 -17.70
N LEU A 42 -20.12 15.49 -16.84
CA LEU A 42 -18.74 15.21 -17.23
C LEU A 42 -18.49 13.70 -17.28
N ASN A 43 -18.51 13.14 -18.48
CA ASN A 43 -18.18 11.72 -18.69
C ASN A 43 -16.65 11.52 -18.61
N LEU A 44 -16.16 11.23 -17.40
CA LEU A 44 -14.76 10.97 -17.12
C LEU A 44 -14.57 9.53 -16.65
N ASP A 45 -13.95 8.71 -17.50
CA ASP A 45 -13.66 7.33 -17.14
C ASP A 45 -12.57 7.24 -16.05
N ARG A 46 -12.62 6.16 -15.27
CA ARG A 46 -11.65 5.88 -14.19
C ARG A 46 -10.22 5.82 -14.70
N SER A 47 -9.98 5.31 -15.90
CA SER A 47 -8.65 5.26 -16.52
C SER A 47 -8.09 6.66 -16.77
N THR A 48 -8.94 7.59 -17.22
CA THR A 48 -8.55 8.98 -17.45
C THR A 48 -8.16 9.68 -16.14
N LEU A 49 -8.96 9.48 -15.08
CA LEU A 49 -8.65 10.00 -13.75
C LEU A 49 -7.34 9.40 -13.19
N ALA A 50 -7.14 8.09 -13.39
CA ALA A 50 -5.91 7.41 -12.97
C ALA A 50 -4.67 7.95 -13.71
N ASP A 51 -4.77 8.15 -15.03
CA ASP A 51 -3.71 8.73 -15.85
C ASP A 51 -3.34 10.15 -15.40
N TRP A 52 -4.34 10.96 -15.06
CA TRP A 52 -4.13 12.31 -14.55
C TRP A 52 -3.45 12.32 -13.18
N ILE A 53 -3.85 11.41 -12.29
CA ILE A 53 -3.20 11.22 -10.99
C ILE A 53 -1.74 10.83 -11.20
N GLY A 54 -1.46 9.81 -12.01
CA GLY A 54 -0.08 9.33 -12.25
C GLY A 54 0.83 10.41 -12.82
N LYS A 55 0.33 11.23 -13.75
CA LYS A 55 1.11 12.37 -14.29
C LYS A 55 1.32 13.47 -13.26
N SER A 56 0.33 13.73 -12.40
CA SER A 56 0.42 14.78 -11.39
C SER A 56 1.33 14.38 -10.23
N THR A 57 1.30 13.11 -9.81
CA THR A 57 2.19 12.60 -8.75
C THR A 57 3.65 12.64 -9.19
N ALA A 58 3.97 12.34 -10.45
CA ALA A 58 5.32 12.49 -10.99
C ALA A 58 5.83 13.94 -10.90
N LEU A 59 4.95 14.93 -11.12
CA LEU A 59 5.31 16.35 -10.99
C LEU A 59 5.50 16.78 -9.53
N LEU A 60 4.81 16.13 -8.59
CA LEU A 60 4.87 16.44 -7.16
C LEU A 60 5.99 15.69 -6.42
N GLU A 61 6.65 14.73 -7.06
CA GLU A 61 7.71 13.91 -6.47
C GLU A 61 8.83 14.75 -5.80
N PRO A 62 9.37 15.84 -6.41
CA PRO A 62 10.41 16.64 -5.76
C PRO A 62 9.94 17.29 -4.45
N LEU A 63 8.68 17.70 -4.39
CA LEU A 63 8.07 18.28 -3.20
C LEU A 63 7.86 17.21 -2.12
N ALA A 64 7.32 16.04 -2.50
CA ALA A 64 7.18 14.92 -1.59
C ALA A 64 8.53 14.51 -0.97
N ASN A 65 9.59 14.47 -1.79
CA ASN A 65 10.95 14.20 -1.33
C ASN A 65 11.49 15.27 -0.37
N ALA A 66 11.18 16.55 -0.62
CA ALA A 66 11.58 17.63 0.28
C ALA A 66 10.87 17.55 1.63
N ILE A 67 9.56 17.26 1.64
CA ILE A 67 8.78 17.03 2.86
C ILE A 67 9.35 15.82 3.62
N GLY A 68 9.62 14.72 2.92
CA GLY A 68 10.23 13.52 3.50
C GLY A 68 11.55 13.83 4.20
N ARG A 69 12.47 14.53 3.53
CA ARG A 69 13.75 14.96 4.15
C ARG A 69 13.53 15.83 5.39
N HIS A 70 12.57 16.74 5.34
CA HIS A 70 12.27 17.63 6.47
C HIS A 70 11.75 16.85 7.69
N VAL A 71 10.78 15.94 7.48
CA VAL A 71 10.23 15.09 8.55
C VAL A 71 11.30 14.18 9.14
N LEU A 72 12.15 13.59 8.30
CA LEU A 72 13.23 12.70 8.74
C LEU A 72 14.36 13.43 9.49
N ALA A 73 14.49 14.75 9.32
CA ALA A 73 15.43 15.57 10.10
C ALA A 73 14.91 15.92 11.51
N GLY A 74 13.67 15.55 11.84
CA GLY A 74 13.10 15.76 13.17
C GLY A 74 13.79 14.93 14.26
N GLN A 75 13.75 15.42 15.50
CA GLN A 75 14.39 14.76 16.65
C GLN A 75 13.70 13.45 17.07
N ALA A 76 12.44 13.25 16.68
CA ALA A 76 11.68 12.04 16.94
C ALA A 76 10.67 11.79 15.81
N ILE A 77 10.49 10.52 15.43
CA ILE A 77 9.50 10.09 14.44
C ILE A 77 8.57 9.09 15.11
N PHE A 78 7.28 9.41 15.14
CA PHE A 78 6.23 8.50 15.60
C PHE A 78 5.64 7.79 14.38
N ALA A 79 5.78 6.47 14.32
CA ALA A 79 5.16 5.63 13.30
C ALA A 79 4.14 4.72 13.98
N ASP A 80 2.90 4.75 13.52
CA ASP A 80 1.86 3.82 13.95
C ASP A 80 1.73 2.71 12.89
N GLY A 81 1.83 1.46 13.33
CA GLY A 81 1.85 0.30 12.46
C GLY A 81 0.48 -0.37 12.45
N GLU A 82 -0.35 -0.05 11.47
CA GLU A 82 -1.57 -0.82 11.21
C GLU A 82 -1.20 -2.09 10.40
N PRO A 83 -1.58 -3.31 10.82
CA PRO A 83 -1.31 -4.51 10.04
C PRO A 83 -2.10 -4.52 8.73
N SER A 84 -1.47 -4.06 7.63
CA SER A 84 -2.04 -4.19 6.30
C SER A 84 -2.16 -5.67 5.92
N ARG A 85 -3.38 -6.12 5.58
CA ARG A 85 -3.68 -7.48 5.10
C ARG A 85 -2.75 -7.84 3.94
N ARG A 86 -1.83 -8.78 4.18
CA ARG A 86 -1.00 -9.37 3.12
C ARG A 86 -1.93 -10.16 2.19
N HIS A 87 -2.04 -9.74 0.92
CA HIS A 87 -2.46 -10.67 -0.11
C HIS A 87 -1.29 -11.64 -0.29
N ALA A 88 -1.47 -12.89 0.17
CA ALA A 88 -0.55 -13.95 -0.17
C ALA A 88 -0.61 -14.10 -1.70
N PHE A 89 0.49 -13.80 -2.38
CA PHE A 89 0.73 -14.39 -3.68
C PHE A 89 0.91 -15.88 -3.41
N GLU A 90 -0.16 -16.64 -3.61
CA GLU A 90 -0.13 -18.09 -3.64
C GLU A 90 0.92 -18.46 -4.69
N ASN A 91 2.02 -19.05 -4.24
CA ASN A 91 2.98 -19.65 -5.15
C ASN A 91 2.42 -21.04 -5.44
N ASP A 92 2.05 -21.26 -6.69
CA ASP A 92 1.65 -22.55 -7.22
C ASP A 92 2.87 -23.50 -7.16
N GLY A 93 3.04 -24.15 -6.02
CA GLY A 93 4.11 -25.09 -5.74
C GLY A 93 3.64 -26.12 -4.73
N GLU A 94 3.15 -27.24 -5.26
CA GLU A 94 2.85 -28.55 -4.67
C GLU A 94 3.03 -28.74 -3.13
N PRO A 95 2.04 -29.34 -2.44
CA PRO A 95 2.07 -29.51 -0.98
C PRO A 95 2.97 -30.68 -0.56
N GLY A 96 4.13 -30.35 0.03
CA GLY A 96 5.03 -31.31 0.68
C GLY A 96 4.79 -31.40 2.19
N GLU A 97 3.95 -32.34 2.59
CA GLU A 97 3.97 -33.14 3.85
C GLU A 97 4.40 -32.46 5.18
N ASP A 98 3.40 -31.95 5.91
CA ASP A 98 3.21 -31.99 7.39
C ASP A 98 4.43 -31.97 8.34
N ALA A 99 5.38 -31.05 8.15
CA ALA A 99 6.39 -30.71 9.16
C ALA A 99 6.17 -29.30 9.73
N GLY A 100 5.37 -29.19 10.80
CA GLY A 100 5.18 -27.92 11.50
C GLY A 100 6.46 -27.44 12.19
N THR A 101 7.11 -26.41 11.64
CA THR A 101 8.19 -25.70 12.34
C THR A 101 7.56 -24.72 13.34
N GLN A 102 7.56 -25.07 14.62
CA GLN A 102 7.08 -24.19 15.69
C GLN A 102 8.26 -23.44 16.33
N TYR A 103 8.14 -22.11 16.40
CA TYR A 103 9.05 -21.26 17.16
C TYR A 103 8.61 -21.23 18.62
N ARG A 104 9.54 -21.51 19.54
CA ARG A 104 9.37 -21.24 20.96
C ARG A 104 10.45 -20.25 21.41
N GLN A 105 10.01 -19.11 21.92
CA GLN A 105 10.86 -18.08 22.50
C GLN A 105 10.90 -18.30 24.01
N ASP A 106 11.95 -18.94 24.51
CA ASP A 106 12.30 -18.89 25.92
C ASP A 106 13.36 -17.76 26.07
N GLY A 107 13.30 -16.97 27.15
CA GLY A 107 13.93 -15.65 27.28
C GLY A 107 15.35 -15.48 26.70
N ASP A 108 15.61 -14.26 26.21
CA ASP A 108 16.84 -13.70 25.58
C ASP A 108 17.64 -14.57 24.58
N SER A 109 17.20 -15.79 24.26
CA SER A 109 17.86 -16.63 23.25
C SER A 109 16.85 -17.51 22.50
N ALA A 110 16.52 -17.11 21.27
CA ALA A 110 15.70 -17.91 20.38
C ALA A 110 16.55 -19.01 19.73
N SER A 111 16.22 -20.27 20.01
CA SER A 111 16.84 -21.43 19.36
C SER A 111 15.85 -22.08 18.38
N LEU A 112 16.31 -22.33 17.16
CA LEU A 112 15.57 -23.01 16.10
C LEU A 112 15.70 -24.53 16.27
N GLY A 113 14.57 -25.22 16.38
CA GLY A 113 14.52 -26.68 16.40
C GLY A 113 13.42 -27.22 15.50
N LEU A 114 13.73 -28.27 14.73
CA LEU A 114 12.76 -28.96 13.89
C LEU A 114 12.06 -30.05 14.72
N TRP A 115 10.75 -29.93 14.93
CA TRP A 115 9.95 -30.91 15.68
C TRP A 115 8.89 -31.54 14.77
N SER A 116 8.59 -32.83 14.99
CA SER A 116 7.50 -33.53 14.30
C SER A 116 6.48 -34.06 15.31
N GLY A 117 5.20 -33.72 15.13
CA GLY A 117 4.10 -34.16 15.99
C GLY A 117 2.74 -33.67 15.46
N ARG A 118 1.73 -34.56 15.46
CA ARG A 118 0.36 -34.20 15.09
C ARG A 118 -0.27 -33.26 16.14
N PRO A 119 -1.09 -32.28 15.73
CA PRO A 119 -1.74 -31.37 16.67
C PRO A 119 -2.73 -32.16 17.54
N GLY A 120 -2.54 -32.11 18.88
CA GLY A 120 -3.46 -32.69 19.87
C GLY A 120 -2.87 -33.73 20.84
N GLY A 121 -1.62 -34.18 20.66
CA GLY A 121 -0.96 -35.13 21.56
C GLY A 121 0.02 -34.48 22.54
N ARG A 122 -0.05 -34.82 23.84
CA ARG A 122 0.82 -34.28 24.91
C ARG A 122 2.26 -34.82 24.93
N SER A 123 2.74 -35.51 23.90
CA SER A 123 4.12 -36.02 23.88
C SER A 123 4.88 -35.53 22.64
N PHE A 124 5.74 -34.54 22.85
CA PHE A 124 6.75 -34.08 21.90
C PHE A 124 8.10 -34.69 22.29
N ARG A 125 8.80 -35.34 21.36
CA ARG A 125 10.19 -35.79 21.55
C ARG A 125 11.11 -35.09 20.56
N PRO A 126 12.28 -34.59 20.99
CA PRO A 126 13.26 -34.03 20.07
C PRO A 126 13.86 -35.15 19.20
N ARG A 127 14.01 -34.90 17.89
CA ARG A 127 14.89 -35.74 17.06
C ARG A 127 16.34 -35.32 17.29
N LYS A 128 17.23 -36.30 17.46
CA LYS A 128 18.68 -36.07 17.45
C LYS A 128 19.16 -35.71 16.06
#